data_AF-A0A336N6P5-F1
#
_entry.id   AF-A0A336N6P5-F1
#
_cell.length_a   1.000
_cell.length_b   1.000
_cell.length_c   1.000
_cell.angle_alpha   90.00
_cell.angle_beta   90.00
_cell.angle_gamma   90.00
#
_symmetry.space_group_name_H-M   'P 1'
#
loop_
_entity.id
_entity.type
_entity.pdbx_description
1 polymer ?
#
loop_
_entity_poly.entity_id
_entity_poly.type
_entity_poly.pdbx_seq_one_letter_code
_entity_poly.pdbx_strand_id
1 'polypeptide(L)'
;MRLLALFIAFVSAVKGLFISIKHVDYQLHPAPWNQCSYLPEFPQTLPLDKWFPVLFHPTGSCSDEVWSWLGLSMAQWIVVMFAVYLLVLALVLISQFKRVETRGRRRLFN
;
A
#
# COMPACT_ATOMS: atom_id res chain seq x y z
N MET A 1 -5.15 -21.66 -3.03
CA MET A 1 -5.16 -20.43 -3.85
C MET A 1 -5.73 -19.21 -3.13
N ARG A 2 -6.95 -19.23 -2.57
CA ARG A 2 -7.57 -18.04 -1.92
C ARG A 2 -6.78 -17.46 -0.73
N LEU A 3 -6.24 -18.32 0.14
CA LEU A 3 -5.40 -17.88 1.28
C LEU A 3 -4.10 -17.19 0.82
N LEU A 4 -3.51 -17.68 -0.27
CA LEU A 4 -2.29 -17.12 -0.86
C LEU A 4 -2.55 -15.72 -1.42
N ALA A 5 -3.68 -15.53 -2.11
CA ALA A 5 -4.11 -14.22 -2.60
C ALA A 5 -4.37 -13.24 -1.45
N LEU A 6 -5.02 -13.68 -0.35
CA LEU A 6 -5.25 -12.85 0.83
C LEU A 6 -3.94 -12.45 1.51
N PHE A 7 -2.97 -13.36 1.59
CA PHE A 7 -1.66 -13.07 2.16
C PHE A 7 -0.90 -12.04 1.31
N ILE A 8 -0.86 -12.22 -0.01
CA ILE A 8 -0.22 -11.26 -0.94
C ILE A 8 -0.89 -9.90 -0.85
N ALA A 9 -2.23 -9.85 -0.84
CA ALA A 9 -2.99 -8.62 -0.71
C ALA A 9 -2.70 -7.90 0.61
N PHE A 10 -2.60 -8.65 1.71
CA PHE A 10 -2.25 -8.09 3.02
C PHE A 10 -0.84 -7.48 3.02
N VAL A 11 0.16 -8.21 2.55
CA VAL A 11 1.55 -7.71 2.47
C VAL A 11 1.65 -6.47 1.58
N SER A 12 0.95 -6.46 0.45
CA SER A 12 0.89 -5.32 -0.46
C SER A 12 0.24 -4.10 0.20
N ALA A 13 -0.88 -4.28 0.88
CA ALA A 13 -1.59 -3.18 1.56
C ALA A 13 -0.78 -2.59 2.71
N VAL A 14 -0.07 -3.42 3.50
CA VAL A 14 0.84 -2.95 4.55
C VAL A 14 1.97 -2.11 3.94
N LYS A 15 2.67 -2.62 2.92
CA LYS A 15 3.74 -1.84 2.27
C LYS A 15 3.22 -0.54 1.65
N GLY A 16 2.05 -0.58 1.00
CA GLY A 16 1.40 0.61 0.43
C GLY A 16 1.10 1.67 1.49
N LEU A 17 0.60 1.25 2.66
CA LEU A 17 0.32 2.17 3.76
C LEU A 17 1.61 2.86 4.26
N PHE A 18 2.70 2.11 4.47
CA PHE A 18 3.97 2.69 4.90
C PHE A 18 4.53 3.72 3.92
N ILE A 19 4.48 3.43 2.62
CA ILE A 19 4.92 4.35 1.56
C ILE A 19 4.08 5.64 1.60
N SER A 20 2.77 5.50 1.75
CA SER A 20 1.84 6.63 1.78
C SER A 20 2.06 7.54 2.99
N ILE A 21 2.29 6.94 4.17
CA ILE A 21 2.63 7.70 5.39
C ILE A 21 3.95 8.46 5.21
N LYS A 22 4.95 7.85 4.59
CA LYS A 22 6.22 8.53 4.27
C LYS A 22 6.02 9.70 3.30
N HIS A 23 5.14 9.54 2.32
CA HIS A 23 4.82 10.63 1.39
C HIS A 23 4.13 11.81 2.09
N VAL A 24 3.25 11.52 3.05
CA VAL A 24 2.61 12.54 3.91
C VAL A 24 3.65 13.23 4.80
N ASP A 25 4.61 12.50 5.35
CA ASP A 25 5.70 13.06 6.16
C ASP A 25 6.56 14.07 5.36
N TYR A 26 6.82 13.80 4.08
CA TYR A 26 7.51 14.75 3.20
C TYR A 26 6.75 16.07 3.02
N GLN A 27 5.41 16.05 3.07
CA GLN A 27 4.57 17.25 2.94
C GLN A 27 4.46 18.03 4.25
N LEU A 28 4.31 17.34 5.39
CA LEU A 28 4.14 17.98 6.70
C LEU A 28 5.46 18.47 7.33
N HIS A 29 6.58 17.80 7.06
CA HIS A 29 7.89 18.14 7.62
C HIS A 29 8.94 18.32 6.52
N PRO A 30 8.89 19.43 5.76
CA PRO A 30 9.84 19.68 4.68
C PRO A 30 11.23 19.98 5.28
N ALA A 31 12.07 18.95 5.36
CA ALA A 31 13.45 19.05 5.80
C ALA A 31 14.40 18.78 4.62
N PRO A 32 15.53 19.50 4.49
CA PRO A 32 16.47 19.31 3.38
C PRO A 32 17.04 17.89 3.28
N TRP A 33 17.10 17.16 4.39
CA TRP A 33 17.58 15.79 4.48
C TRP A 33 16.48 14.73 4.32
N ASN A 34 15.20 15.11 4.27
CA ASN A 34 14.05 14.20 4.17
C ASN A 34 13.29 14.49 2.87
N GLN A 35 13.97 14.36 1.74
CA GLN A 35 13.40 14.56 0.41
C GLN A 35 13.39 13.24 -0.38
N CYS A 36 12.44 13.10 -1.31
CA CYS A 36 12.46 12.02 -2.30
C CYS A 36 13.73 12.09 -3.15
N SER A 37 14.31 10.93 -3.48
CA SER A 37 15.29 10.83 -4.56
C SER A 37 14.63 11.15 -5.90
N TYR A 38 15.27 11.98 -6.72
CA TYR A 38 14.83 12.27 -8.08
C TYR A 38 14.95 11.05 -9.00
N LEU A 39 15.85 10.11 -8.68
CA LEU A 39 16.02 8.87 -9.43
C LEU A 39 15.35 7.72 -8.66
N PRO A 40 14.46 6.95 -9.29
CA PRO A 40 13.84 5.81 -8.64
C PRO A 40 14.88 4.72 -8.38
N GLU A 41 14.94 4.23 -7.14
CA GLU A 41 15.87 3.17 -6.72
C GLU A 41 15.29 1.79 -7.06
N PHE A 42 15.40 1.39 -8.34
CA PHE A 42 15.04 0.03 -8.76
C PHE A 42 16.24 -0.93 -8.69
N PRO A 43 16.03 -2.21 -8.33
CA PRO A 43 17.10 -3.21 -8.38
C PRO A 43 17.56 -3.45 -9.82
N GLN A 44 18.84 -3.78 -10.02
CA GLN A 44 19.41 -3.95 -11.37
C GLN A 44 18.75 -5.05 -12.20
N THR A 45 18.08 -6.00 -11.55
CA THR A 45 17.34 -7.08 -12.22
C THR A 45 15.96 -6.66 -12.72
N LEU A 46 15.45 -5.47 -12.35
CA LEU A 46 14.11 -5.02 -12.72
C LEU A 46 14.04 -3.48 -12.96
N PRO A 47 14.65 -2.97 -14.03
CA PRO A 47 14.66 -1.53 -14.36
C PRO A 47 13.30 -1.10 -14.96
N LEU A 48 12.29 -0.96 -14.10
CA LEU A 48 10.91 -0.59 -14.48
C LEU A 48 10.83 0.79 -15.12
N ASP A 49 11.70 1.71 -14.71
CA ASP A 49 11.86 3.05 -15.28
C ASP A 49 12.22 3.00 -16.77
N LYS A 50 13.05 2.04 -17.19
CA LYS A 50 13.49 1.89 -18.59
C LYS A 50 12.46 1.17 -19.44
N TRP A 51 11.79 0.17 -18.89
CA TRP A 51 10.80 -0.60 -19.63
C TRP A 51 9.49 0.15 -19.83
N PHE A 52 9.02 0.88 -18.81
CA PHE A 52 7.76 1.62 -18.85
C PHE A 52 7.93 3.06 -18.34
N PRO A 53 8.66 3.90 -19.10
CA PRO A 53 9.00 5.26 -18.68
C PRO A 53 7.75 6.14 -18.50
N VAL A 54 6.67 5.87 -19.24
CA VAL A 54 5.43 6.65 -19.14
C VAL A 54 4.78 6.54 -17.76
N LEU A 55 5.02 5.45 -17.02
CA LEU A 55 4.38 5.19 -15.73
C LEU A 55 5.32 5.35 -14.53
N PHE A 56 6.60 4.98 -14.68
CA PHE A 56 7.55 4.91 -13.57
C PHE A 56 8.60 6.02 -13.56
N HIS A 57 8.57 6.93 -14.54
CA HIS A 57 9.49 8.06 -14.56
C HIS A 57 8.94 9.20 -13.68
N PRO A 58 9.67 9.64 -12.63
CA PRO A 58 9.22 10.73 -11.78
C PRO A 58 9.26 12.05 -12.56
N THR A 59 8.17 12.80 -12.54
CA THR A 59 8.02 14.07 -13.28
C THR A 59 8.01 15.31 -12.38
N GLY A 60 8.11 15.15 -11.07
CA GLY A 60 7.99 16.25 -10.10
C GLY A 60 8.58 15.92 -8.73
N SER A 61 8.55 16.90 -7.82
CA SER A 61 9.06 16.76 -6.45
C SER A 61 7.96 16.22 -5.51
N CYS A 62 8.32 15.38 -4.54
CA CYS A 62 7.36 14.79 -3.58
C CYS A 62 6.83 15.80 -2.55
N SER A 63 7.47 16.97 -2.41
CA SER A 63 7.05 18.03 -1.48
C SER A 63 5.90 18.90 -2.01
N ASP A 64 5.56 18.78 -3.29
CA ASP A 64 4.55 19.63 -3.91
C ASP A 64 3.12 19.09 -3.68
N GLU A 65 2.23 19.95 -3.19
CA GLU A 65 0.81 19.65 -3.08
C GLU A 65 0.10 19.95 -4.41
N VAL A 66 0.11 18.98 -5.33
CA VAL A 66 -0.52 19.13 -6.65
C VAL A 66 -2.05 19.09 -6.63
N TRP A 67 -2.64 18.46 -5.61
CA TRP A 67 -4.08 18.26 -5.50
C TRP A 67 -4.52 18.18 -4.04
N SER A 68 -5.55 18.95 -3.72
CA SER A 68 -6.23 18.93 -2.44
C SER A 68 -7.74 18.81 -2.64
N TRP A 69 -8.38 17.98 -1.82
CA TRP A 69 -9.82 17.80 -1.84
C TRP A 69 -10.35 17.63 -0.42
N LEU A 70 -11.40 18.38 -0.08
CA LEU A 70 -11.97 18.43 1.27
C LEU A 70 -10.97 18.87 2.36
N GLY A 71 -9.93 19.62 1.98
CA GLY A 71 -8.85 20.04 2.89
C GLY A 71 -7.79 18.98 3.16
N LEU A 72 -7.84 17.83 2.48
CA LEU A 72 -6.84 16.78 2.53
C LEU A 72 -6.03 16.74 1.23
N SER A 73 -4.73 16.53 1.33
CA SER A 73 -3.86 16.37 0.16
C SER A 73 -4.06 14.98 -0.49
N MET A 74 -3.66 14.86 -1.75
CA MET A 74 -3.65 13.58 -2.47
C MET A 74 -2.97 12.45 -1.67
N ALA A 75 -1.84 12.76 -1.03
CA ALA A 75 -1.08 11.81 -0.23
C ALA A 75 -1.87 11.34 1.01
N GLN A 76 -2.55 12.26 1.70
CA GLN A 76 -3.38 11.95 2.86
C GLN A 76 -4.58 11.07 2.49
N TRP A 77 -5.20 11.33 1.33
CA TRP A 77 -6.28 10.48 0.80
C TRP A 77 -5.82 9.05 0.51
N ILE A 78 -4.61 8.87 -0.03
CA ILE A 78 -4.05 7.52 -0.24
C ILE A 78 -3.90 6.77 1.09
N VAL A 79 -3.44 7.44 2.16
CA VAL A 79 -3.33 6.82 3.50
C VAL A 79 -4.69 6.32 3.97
N VAL A 80 -5.75 7.12 3.83
CA VAL A 80 -7.12 6.73 4.19
C VAL A 80 -7.57 5.50 3.40
N MET A 81 -7.34 5.48 2.09
CA MET A 81 -7.73 4.36 1.23
C MET A 81 -7.02 3.05 1.62
N PHE A 82 -5.70 3.09 1.86
CA PHE A 82 -4.97 1.89 2.32
C PHE A 82 -5.40 1.43 3.72
N ALA A 83 -5.73 2.36 4.62
CA ALA A 83 -6.26 2.01 5.94
C ALA A 83 -7.60 1.27 5.83
N VAL A 84 -8.53 1.74 4.98
CA VAL A 84 -9.80 1.07 4.72
C VAL A 84 -9.58 -0.31 4.10
N TYR A 85 -8.69 -0.44 3.11
CA TYR A 85 -8.37 -1.73 2.51
C TYR A 85 -7.79 -2.73 3.52
N LEU A 86 -6.89 -2.28 4.41
CA LEU A 86 -6.36 -3.13 5.47
C LEU A 86 -7.44 -3.60 6.44
N LEU A 87 -8.37 -2.71 6.81
CA LEU A 87 -9.49 -3.05 7.70
C LEU A 87 -10.39 -4.12 7.05
N VAL A 88 -10.77 -3.93 5.78
CA VAL A 88 -11.59 -4.91 5.05
C VAL A 88 -10.86 -6.24 4.91
N LEU A 89 -9.56 -6.23 4.56
CA LEU A 89 -8.76 -7.46 4.47
C LEU A 89 -8.64 -8.18 5.81
N ALA A 90 -8.46 -7.46 6.91
CA ALA A 90 -8.42 -8.04 8.26
C ALA A 90 -9.75 -8.72 8.61
N LEU A 91 -10.89 -8.07 8.34
CA LEU A 91 -12.22 -8.67 8.58
C LEU A 91 -12.42 -9.94 7.74
N VAL A 92 -12.03 -9.91 6.46
CA VAL A 92 -12.10 -11.08 5.58
C VAL A 92 -11.22 -12.21 6.11
N LEU A 93 -9.99 -11.91 6.54
CA LEU A 93 -9.05 -12.89 7.08
C LEU A 93 -9.62 -13.59 8.33
N ILE A 94 -10.16 -12.81 9.27
CA ILE A 94 -10.81 -13.32 10.49
C ILE A 94 -12.01 -14.22 10.14
N SER A 95 -12.83 -13.79 9.17
CA SER A 95 -13.99 -14.56 8.70
C SER A 95 -13.58 -15.90 8.07
N GLN A 96 -12.48 -15.92 7.30
CA GLN A 96 -11.97 -17.17 6.72
C GLN A 96 -11.46 -18.13 7.80
N PHE A 97 -10.73 -17.64 8.80
CA PHE A 97 -10.24 -18.48 9.91
C PHE A 97 -11.38 -19.14 10.69
N LYS A 98 -12.43 -18.39 11.05
CA LYS A 98 -13.62 -18.95 11.72
C LYS A 98 -14.33 -20.03 10.87
N ARG A 99 -14.38 -19.84 9.55
CA ARG A 99 -15.02 -20.81 8.63
C ARG A 99 -14.21 -22.10 8.49
N VAL A 100 -12.88 -22.02 8.54
CA VAL A 100 -11.99 -23.20 8.50
C VAL A 100 -12.21 -24.08 9.73
N GLU A 101 -12.23 -23.50 10.92
CA GLU A 101 -12.42 -24.24 12.17
C GLU A 101 -13.78 -24.97 12.22
N THR A 102 -14.83 -24.30 11.73
CA THR A 102 -16.17 -24.89 11.66
C THR A 102 -16.27 -26.04 10.66
N ARG A 103 -15.42 -26.06 9.61
CA ARG A 103 -15.39 -27.15 8.61
C ARG A 103 -14.61 -28.37 9.10
N GLY A 104 -13.57 -28.19 9.91
CA GLY A 104 -12.85 -29.29 10.55
C GLY A 104 -13.73 -30.04 11.56
N ARG A 105 -14.50 -29.29 12.37
CA ARG A 105 -15.40 -29.87 13.39
C ARG A 105 -16.54 -30.71 12.80
N ARG A 106 -16.97 -30.45 11.56
CA ARG A 106 -17.98 -31.27 10.86
C ARG A 106 -17.47 -32.59 10.29
N ARG A 107 -16.15 -32.76 10.06
CA ARG A 107 -15.58 -34.03 9.57
C ARG A 107 -15.26 -35.03 10.68
N LEU A 108 -15.23 -34.60 11.94
CA LEU A 108 -14.99 -35.49 13.09
C LEU A 108 -16.26 -36.22 13.56
N PHE A 109 -17.43 -35.85 13.04
CA PHE A 109 -18.75 -36.36 13.43
C PHE A 109 -19.43 -37.20 12.33
N ASN A 110 -18.67 -37.69 11.34
CA ASN A 110 -19.20 -38.53 10.26
C ASN A 110 -18.25 -39.69 9.95
#